data_AF-F0YSV1-F1
#
_entry.id   AF-F0YSV1-F1
#
_cell.length_a   1.000
_cell.length_b   1.000
_cell.length_c   1.000
_cell.angle_alpha   90.00
_cell.angle_beta   90.00
_cell.angle_gamma   90.00
#
_symmetry.space_group_name_H-M   'P 1'
#
loop_
_entity.id
_entity.type
_entity.pdbx_description
1 polymer ?
#
loop_
_entity_poly.entity_id
_entity_poly.type
_entity_poly.pdbx_seq_one_letter_code
_entity_poly.pdbx_strand_id
1 'polypeptide(L)' 'QLVVENKCSVCFDAAKNCVLMECMHVATCADCAVQLKTCPTCRAPVSSVRRIY' A
#
# COMPACT_ATOMS: atom_id res chain seq x y z
N GLN A 1 -11.33 7.83 19.32
CA GLN A 1 -10.08 8.24 18.65
C GLN A 1 -9.34 7.00 18.21
N LEU A 2 -9.56 6.53 16.97
CA LEU A 2 -8.93 5.33 16.43
C LEU A 2 -8.20 5.73 15.14
N VAL A 3 -7.00 6.28 15.31
CA VAL A 3 -6.17 6.80 14.23
C VAL A 3 -5.44 5.64 13.54
N VAL A 4 -6.19 4.76 12.84
CA VAL A 4 -5.63 3.59 12.14
C VAL A 4 -5.69 3.77 10.61
N GLU A 5 -5.95 4.97 10.10
CA GLU A 5 -6.26 5.11 8.67
C GLU A 5 -5.04 5.31 7.77
N ASN A 6 -3.86 5.65 8.32
CA ASN A 6 -2.71 6.03 7.49
C ASN A 6 -1.43 5.22 7.67
N LYS A 7 -1.42 4.13 8.43
CA LYS A 7 -0.24 3.25 8.57
C LYS A 7 -0.23 2.13 7.55
N CYS A 8 0.95 1.77 7.05
CA CYS A 8 1.12 0.64 6.15
C CYS A 8 0.58 -0.63 6.78
N SER A 9 -0.25 -1.37 6.03
CA SER A 9 -0.84 -2.64 6.51
C SER A 9 0.14 -3.81 6.57
N VAL A 10 1.42 -3.58 6.25
CA VAL A 10 2.48 -4.61 6.20
C VAL A 10 3.48 -4.38 7.32
N CYS A 11 4.16 -3.24 7.33
CA CYS A 11 5.13 -2.94 8.40
C CYS A 11 4.52 -2.26 9.63
N PHE A 12 3.32 -1.69 9.53
CA PHE A 12 2.66 -0.92 10.62
C PHE A 12 3.48 0.26 11.19
N ASP A 13 4.56 0.60 10.51
CA ASP A 13 5.53 1.61 10.95
C ASP A 13 5.38 2.89 10.12
N ALA A 14 5.67 2.78 8.82
CA ALA A 14 5.57 3.88 7.87
C ALA A 14 4.12 4.18 7.44
N ALA A 15 3.88 5.42 7.01
CA ALA A 15 2.59 5.82 6.47
C ALA A 15 2.32 5.21 5.08
N LYS A 16 1.05 4.99 4.75
CA LYS A 16 0.64 4.60 3.40
C LYS A 16 0.90 5.79 2.47
N ASN A 17 1.83 5.62 1.54
CA ASN A 17 2.23 6.67 0.60
C ASN A 17 2.39 6.13 -0.82
N CYS A 18 1.83 4.95 -1.09
CA CYS A 18 1.87 4.31 -2.39
C CYS A 18 0.50 3.83 -2.81
N VAL A 19 0.22 4.04 -4.09
CA VAL A 19 -0.93 3.52 -4.80
C VAL A 19 -0.48 2.30 -5.59
N LEU A 20 -1.18 1.19 -5.39
CA LEU A 20 -0.99 -0.03 -6.16
C LEU A 20 -1.68 0.14 -7.52
N MET A 21 -0.94 0.13 -8.62
CA MET A 21 -1.51 0.17 -9.97
C MET A 21 -2.27 -1.15 -10.25
N GLU A 22 -3.20 -1.13 -11.19
CA GLU A 22 -4.27 -2.15 -11.45
C GLU A 22 -5.51 -2.04 -10.56
N CYS A 23 -5.36 -1.75 -9.25
CA CYS A 23 -6.51 -1.67 -8.34
C CYS A 23 -6.69 -0.32 -7.63
N MET A 24 -5.71 0.58 -7.75
CA MET A 24 -5.70 1.91 -7.14
C MET A 24 -5.93 1.95 -5.61
N HIS A 25 -5.59 0.88 -4.89
CA HIS A 25 -5.70 0.86 -3.43
C HIS A 25 -4.43 1.42 -2.77
N VAL A 26 -4.63 2.27 -1.75
CA VAL A 26 -3.58 2.80 -0.88
C VAL A 26 -3.58 1.98 0.40
N ALA A 27 -2.77 0.93 0.43
CA ALA A 27 -2.67 0.01 1.56
C ALA A 27 -1.27 -0.01 2.20
N THR A 28 -0.23 0.31 1.44
CA THR A 28 1.16 0.08 1.83
C THR A 28 2.03 1.33 1.70
N CYS A 29 3.13 1.35 2.46
CA CYS A 29 4.23 2.28 2.23
C CYS A 29 5.07 1.81 1.04
N ALA A 30 5.88 2.70 0.50
CA ALA A 30 6.72 2.40 -0.66
C ALA A 30 7.69 1.25 -0.47
N ASP A 31 8.23 1.09 0.74
CA ASP A 31 9.22 0.06 1.04
C ASP A 31 8.59 -1.35 1.03
N CYS A 32 7.37 -1.46 1.57
CA CYS A 32 6.60 -2.70 1.47
C CYS A 32 6.04 -2.91 0.06
N ALA A 33 5.63 -1.84 -0.62
CA ALA A 33 4.98 -1.91 -1.93
C ALA A 33 5.89 -2.50 -3.01
N VAL A 34 7.22 -2.31 -2.94
CA VAL A 34 8.17 -2.89 -3.91
C VAL A 34 8.30 -4.42 -3.82
N GLN A 35 7.99 -5.01 -2.66
CA GLN A 35 8.02 -6.46 -2.46
C GLN A 35 6.65 -7.13 -2.66
N LEU A 36 5.59 -6.33 -2.86
CA LEU A 36 4.23 -6.81 -3.04
C LEU A 36 3.99 -7.23 -4.49
N LYS A 37 3.55 -8.48 -4.69
CA LYS A 37 3.05 -8.97 -5.98
C LYS A 37 1.53 -8.88 -6.12
N THR A 38 0.82 -8.72 -5.01
CA THR A 38 -0.63 -8.71 -4.94
C THR A 38 -1.11 -7.69 -3.91
N CYS A 39 -2.26 -7.08 -4.19
CA CYS A 39 -2.87 -6.10 -3.31
C CYS A 39 -3.42 -6.79 -2.04
N PRO A 40 -3.08 -6.32 -0.82
CA PRO A 40 -3.55 -6.94 0.41
C PRO A 40 -5.05 -6.68 0.66
N THR A 41 -5.64 -5.67 0.00
CA THR A 41 -7.05 -5.30 0.13
C THR A 41 -7.94 -6.12 -0.81
N CYS A 42 -7.62 -6.15 -2.10
CA CYS A 42 -8.49 -6.76 -3.12
C CYS A 42 -7.87 -7.95 -3.84
N ARG A 43 -6.64 -8.35 -3.47
CA ARG A 43 -5.88 -9.48 -4.07
C ARG A 43 -5.59 -9.34 -5.57
N ALA A 44 -5.82 -8.17 -6.16
CA ALA A 44 -5.44 -7.87 -7.54
C ALA A 44 -3.92 -7.97 -7.71
N PRO A 45 -3.42 -8.39 -8.89
CA PRO A 45 -2.00 -8.38 -9.20
C PRO A 45 -1.45 -6.96 -9.17
N VAL A 46 -0.25 -6.79 -8.65
CA VAL A 46 0.45 -5.50 -8.58
C VAL A 46 1.56 -5.55 -9.62
N SER A 47 1.35 -4.87 -10.74
CA SER A 47 2.34 -4.75 -11.84
C SER A 47 3.24 -3.53 -11.67
N SER A 48 2.76 -2.49 -10.98
CA SER A 48 3.49 -1.25 -10.73
C SER A 48 2.97 -0.56 -9.47
N VAL A 49 3.83 0.23 -8.83
CA VAL A 49 3.50 0.99 -7.62
C VAL A 49 3.89 2.45 -7.82
N ARG A 50 2.98 3.37 -7.49
CA ARG A 50 3.19 4.80 -7.66
C ARG A 50 3.17 5.50 -6.30
N ARG A 51 4.24 6.23 -5.98
CA ARG A 51 4.29 7.09 -4.79
C ARG A 51 3.37 8.29 -4.98
N ILE A 52 2.62 8.59 -3.93
CA ILE A 52 1.85 9.84 -3.79
C ILE A 52 2.58 10.71 -2.77
N TYR A 53 2.69 12.01 -3.09
CA TYR A 53 3.35 13.03 -2.26
C TYR A 53 2.31 13.81 -1.48
#